data_AF-A0A9W7CG98-F1
#
_entry.id   AF-A0A9W7CG98-F1
#
_cell.length_a   1.000
_cell.length_b   1.000
_cell.length_c   1.000
_cell.angle_alpha   90.00
_cell.angle_beta   90.00
_cell.angle_gamma   90.00
#
_symmetry.space_group_name_H-M   'P 1'
#
loop_
_entity.id
_entity.type
_entity.pdbx_description
1 polymer ?
#
loop_
_entity_poly.entity_id
_entity_poly.type
_entity_poly.pdbx_seq_one_letter_code
_entity_poly.pdbx_strand_id
1 'polypeptide(L)'
;MSLKTSMPCPACPPSKCPPLSSFASTPASPAPATKNKSGFDEIHSRAYSKVKQRLMDMSGWTKHVFDKGTLESWERGDGGLEDSDRLLVAKYYYAANSVFEFGLGESTKIAAHINVPFYKGMDTDATWVGIARDNAPDHFRFEFGDIGTTIAWGNPATPFLPKAPIDYTIQPLSSEPEPFDIYMVDGRYRVASALASFLHALSKGMARDEIRVFIHDYTERPHYHKIEQWTERVEVSRLLVVLKLKAGTTEDQLVEAWESFVTTDYS
;
A
#
# COMPACT_ATOMS: atom_id res chain seq x y z
N MET A 1 91.80 10.72 -19.73
CA MET A 1 91.54 10.76 -21.19
C MET A 1 91.24 9.35 -21.68
N SER A 2 89.98 9.08 -22.00
CA SER A 2 89.49 8.23 -23.10
C SER A 2 88.07 7.77 -22.74
N LEU A 3 87.09 8.58 -23.18
CA LEU A 3 85.66 8.27 -23.18
C LEU A 3 85.39 7.34 -24.37
N LYS A 4 84.83 6.15 -24.12
CA LYS A 4 84.25 5.33 -25.18
C LYS A 4 82.74 5.57 -25.23
N THR A 5 82.33 5.98 -26.41
CA THR A 5 80.99 6.27 -26.90
C THR A 5 80.15 4.99 -27.03
N SER A 6 78.91 5.01 -26.51
CA SER A 6 77.85 4.08 -26.88
C SER A 6 76.90 4.78 -27.86
N MET A 7 76.67 4.16 -29.01
CA MET A 7 75.69 4.61 -30.01
C MET A 7 74.26 4.20 -29.60
N PRO A 8 73.24 4.97 -30.00
CA PRO A 8 71.83 4.70 -29.65
C PRO A 8 71.17 3.66 -30.56
N CYS A 9 70.27 2.88 -29.96
CA CYS A 9 69.39 1.91 -30.62
C CYS A 9 68.27 2.65 -31.41
N PRO A 10 67.90 2.21 -32.63
CA PRO A 10 66.88 2.89 -33.42
C PRO A 10 65.46 2.63 -32.88
N ALA A 11 64.66 3.69 -32.85
CA ALA A 11 63.28 3.72 -32.38
C ALA A 11 62.36 2.82 -33.22
N CYS A 12 61.54 2.01 -32.52
CA CYS A 12 60.44 1.23 -33.08
C CYS A 12 59.13 2.05 -32.97
N PRO A 13 58.28 2.14 -34.01
CA PRO A 13 57.08 2.98 -33.98
C PRO A 13 55.93 2.35 -33.17
N PRO A 14 55.07 3.14 -32.50
CA PRO A 14 53.97 2.61 -31.70
C PRO A 14 52.82 2.17 -32.62
N SER A 15 52.63 0.85 -32.74
CA SER A 15 51.41 0.27 -33.31
C SER A 15 50.43 -0.08 -32.18
N LYS A 16 49.19 0.39 -32.39
CA LYS A 16 47.98 0.28 -31.58
C LYS A 16 47.80 -1.09 -30.90
N CYS A 17 47.98 -1.15 -29.59
CA CYS A 17 47.35 -2.18 -28.75
C CYS A 17 45.93 -1.72 -28.36
N PRO A 18 44.87 -2.50 -28.62
CA PRO A 18 43.57 -2.25 -28.00
C PRO A 18 43.61 -2.66 -26.51
N PRO A 19 42.86 -2.00 -25.62
CA PRO A 19 42.80 -2.41 -24.22
C PRO A 19 42.04 -3.74 -24.10
N LEU A 20 42.62 -4.68 -23.34
CA LEU A 20 41.93 -5.87 -22.85
C LEU A 20 40.84 -5.43 -21.86
N SER A 21 39.59 -5.35 -22.31
CA SER A 21 38.44 -5.25 -21.42
C SER A 21 38.18 -6.63 -20.81
N SER A 22 38.68 -6.89 -19.61
CA SER A 22 38.20 -8.01 -18.81
C SER A 22 36.77 -7.70 -18.37
N PHE A 23 35.79 -8.26 -19.08
CA PHE A 23 34.43 -8.39 -18.57
C PHE A 23 34.49 -9.30 -17.34
N ALA A 24 34.51 -8.70 -16.15
CA ALA A 24 34.18 -9.40 -14.93
C ALA A 24 32.69 -9.77 -15.03
N SER A 25 32.40 -11.05 -15.27
CA SER A 25 31.07 -11.60 -15.11
C SER A 25 30.66 -11.44 -13.65
N THR A 26 29.73 -10.53 -13.37
CA THR A 26 29.01 -10.49 -12.10
C THR A 26 28.36 -11.86 -11.88
N PRO A 27 28.56 -12.53 -10.73
CA PRO A 27 27.81 -13.74 -10.44
C PRO A 27 26.32 -13.36 -10.41
N ALA A 28 25.51 -14.10 -11.16
CA ALA A 28 24.06 -13.97 -11.11
C ALA A 28 23.60 -14.11 -9.65
N SER A 29 22.78 -13.15 -9.18
CA SER A 29 22.14 -13.25 -7.88
C SER A 29 21.43 -14.61 -7.78
N PRO A 30 21.60 -15.35 -6.68
CA PRO A 30 20.89 -16.61 -6.50
C PRO A 30 19.39 -16.33 -6.56
N ALA A 31 18.66 -17.15 -7.32
CA ALA A 31 17.21 -17.15 -7.30
C ALA A 31 16.73 -17.22 -5.84
N PRO A 32 15.72 -16.44 -5.44
CA PRO A 32 15.27 -16.40 -4.06
C PRO A 32 14.89 -17.82 -3.63
N ALA A 33 15.57 -18.33 -2.59
CA ALA A 33 15.27 -19.62 -2.01
C ALA A 33 13.78 -19.62 -1.62
N THR A 34 13.00 -20.56 -2.16
CA THR A 34 11.62 -20.77 -1.73
C THR A 34 11.68 -21.13 -0.25
N LYS A 35 11.36 -20.17 0.63
CA LYS A 35 11.26 -20.43 2.06
C LYS A 35 10.27 -21.56 2.26
N ASN A 36 10.72 -22.66 2.85
CA ASN A 36 9.81 -23.72 3.28
C ASN A 36 8.80 -23.10 4.25
N LYS A 37 7.50 -23.20 3.92
CA LYS A 37 6.43 -22.72 4.79
C LYS A 37 6.48 -23.50 6.10
N SER A 38 6.44 -22.78 7.22
CA SER A 38 6.36 -23.39 8.55
C SER A 38 4.96 -23.95 8.80
N GLY A 39 4.82 -24.82 9.81
CA GLY A 39 3.49 -25.27 10.24
C GLY A 39 2.57 -24.11 10.67
N PHE A 40 3.14 -23.01 11.16
CA PHE A 40 2.39 -21.80 11.47
C PHE A 40 1.81 -21.14 10.21
N ASP A 41 2.61 -21.04 9.14
CA ASP A 41 2.18 -20.48 7.86
C ASP A 41 1.04 -21.32 7.26
N GLU A 42 1.07 -22.64 7.45
CA GLU A 42 0.00 -23.54 7.01
C GLU A 42 -1.31 -23.30 7.77
N ILE A 43 -1.28 -23.27 9.11
CA ILE A 43 -2.52 -23.06 9.89
C ILE A 43 -3.09 -21.66 9.64
N HIS A 44 -2.22 -20.66 9.44
CA HIS A 44 -2.61 -19.30 9.11
C HIS A 44 -3.36 -19.27 7.76
N SER A 45 -2.75 -19.83 6.71
CA SER A 45 -3.35 -19.88 5.38
C SER A 45 -4.67 -20.66 5.38
N ARG A 46 -4.75 -21.79 6.10
CA ARG A 46 -5.96 -22.61 6.19
C ARG A 46 -7.09 -21.91 6.96
N ALA A 47 -6.77 -21.28 8.10
CA ALA A 47 -7.76 -20.52 8.87
C ALA A 47 -8.33 -19.38 8.03
N TYR A 48 -7.46 -18.64 7.35
CA TYR A 48 -7.84 -17.55 6.44
C TYR A 48 -8.75 -18.04 5.32
N SER A 49 -8.31 -19.06 4.56
CA SER A 49 -9.05 -19.63 3.44
C SER A 49 -10.43 -20.12 3.88
N LYS A 50 -10.52 -20.77 5.04
CA LYS A 50 -11.79 -21.26 5.60
C LYS A 50 -12.76 -20.13 5.94
N VAL A 51 -12.27 -19.04 6.52
CA VAL A 51 -13.10 -17.85 6.82
C VAL A 51 -13.55 -17.21 5.51
N LYS A 52 -12.61 -16.94 4.59
CA LYS A 52 -12.93 -16.30 3.31
C LYS A 52 -13.91 -17.14 2.49
N GLN A 53 -13.64 -18.44 2.33
CA GLN A 53 -14.55 -19.35 1.64
C GLN A 53 -15.93 -19.36 2.29
N ARG A 54 -16.02 -19.44 3.62
CA ARG A 54 -17.32 -19.39 4.32
C ARG A 54 -18.08 -18.11 4.00
N LEU A 55 -17.41 -16.96 3.95
CA LEU A 55 -18.05 -15.68 3.62
C LEU A 55 -18.49 -15.63 2.14
N MET A 56 -17.71 -16.19 1.22
CA MET A 56 -18.06 -16.24 -0.21
C MET A 56 -19.16 -17.27 -0.53
N ASP A 57 -19.22 -18.37 0.23
CA ASP A 57 -20.18 -19.47 0.05
C ASP A 57 -21.52 -19.20 0.76
N MET A 58 -21.64 -18.12 1.55
CA MET A 58 -22.90 -17.74 2.19
C MET A 58 -23.96 -17.42 1.13
N SER A 59 -24.81 -18.40 0.84
CA SER A 59 -25.96 -18.27 -0.05
C SER A 59 -26.85 -17.12 0.44
N GLY A 60 -26.82 -15.99 -0.26
CA GLY A 60 -27.55 -14.78 0.13
C GLY A 60 -26.69 -13.53 0.24
N TRP A 61 -25.39 -13.57 -0.08
CA TRP A 61 -24.56 -12.36 -0.15
C TRP A 61 -25.16 -11.33 -1.11
N THR A 62 -25.87 -10.36 -0.55
CA THR A 62 -26.50 -9.30 -1.32
C THR A 62 -25.73 -8.04 -1.05
N LYS A 63 -25.08 -7.51 -2.09
CA LYS A 63 -24.51 -6.17 -2.03
C LYS A 63 -25.60 -5.15 -2.24
N HIS A 64 -25.61 -4.11 -1.41
CA HIS A 64 -26.54 -3.01 -1.56
C HIS A 64 -25.91 -1.92 -2.42
N VAL A 65 -26.70 -1.37 -3.34
CA VAL A 65 -26.25 -0.25 -4.16
C VAL A 65 -26.18 0.99 -3.26
N PHE A 66 -25.12 1.79 -3.46
CA PHE A 66 -25.02 3.14 -2.94
C PHE A 66 -24.88 4.08 -4.13
N ASP A 67 -25.97 4.74 -4.48
CA ASP A 67 -26.10 5.63 -5.63
C ASP A 67 -26.53 7.04 -5.19
N LYS A 68 -26.89 7.90 -6.15
CA LYS A 68 -27.36 9.27 -5.85
C LYS A 68 -28.62 9.29 -4.98
N GLY A 69 -29.54 8.35 -5.17
CA GLY A 69 -30.76 8.30 -4.37
C GLY A 69 -30.45 7.93 -2.92
N THR A 70 -29.55 6.97 -2.72
CA THR A 70 -29.05 6.63 -1.39
C THR A 70 -28.37 7.83 -0.74
N LEU A 71 -27.47 8.50 -1.48
CA LEU A 71 -26.72 9.66 -1.05
C LEU A 71 -27.61 10.83 -0.57
N GLU A 72 -28.70 11.12 -1.27
CA GLU A 72 -29.64 12.19 -0.89
C GLU A 72 -30.29 11.98 0.49
N SER A 73 -30.46 10.72 0.89
CA SER A 73 -30.99 10.32 2.18
C SER A 73 -29.91 9.99 3.23
N TRP A 74 -28.64 9.99 2.83
CA TRP A 74 -27.53 9.53 3.64
C TRP A 74 -27.08 10.62 4.62
N GLU A 75 -27.06 10.29 5.91
CA GLU A 75 -26.54 11.21 6.92
C GLU A 75 -25.03 11.38 6.75
N ARG A 76 -24.61 12.61 6.46
CA ARG A 76 -23.20 12.98 6.27
C ARG A 76 -22.46 12.88 7.59
N GLY A 77 -21.40 12.06 7.60
CA GLY A 77 -20.43 12.03 8.70
C GLY A 77 -19.57 13.29 8.77
N ASP A 78 -18.79 13.40 9.84
CA ASP A 78 -17.78 14.42 10.07
C ASP A 78 -16.42 14.11 9.40
N GLY A 79 -16.25 12.89 8.87
CA GLY A 79 -15.00 12.39 8.26
C GLY A 79 -14.57 13.02 6.92
N GLY A 80 -15.26 14.06 6.44
CA GLY A 80 -14.76 14.89 5.33
C GLY A 80 -14.95 14.37 3.90
N LEU A 81 -15.47 13.15 3.69
CA LEU A 81 -15.78 12.64 2.34
C LEU A 81 -16.85 13.52 1.64
N GLU A 82 -16.51 14.18 0.55
CA GLU A 82 -17.50 14.93 -0.25
C GLU A 82 -18.38 13.97 -1.06
N ASP A 83 -19.53 14.45 -1.55
CA ASP A 83 -20.52 13.61 -2.24
C ASP A 83 -19.93 12.86 -3.46
N SER A 84 -19.05 13.53 -4.22
CA SER A 84 -18.35 12.89 -5.33
C SER A 84 -17.37 11.80 -4.88
N ASP A 85 -16.74 11.96 -3.72
CA ASP A 85 -15.84 10.96 -3.16
C ASP A 85 -16.62 9.75 -2.65
N ARG A 86 -17.76 9.96 -1.99
CA ARG A 86 -18.65 8.88 -1.53
C ARG A 86 -19.13 8.00 -2.68
N LEU A 87 -19.58 8.63 -3.77
CA LEU A 87 -20.03 7.91 -4.95
C LEU A 87 -18.87 7.14 -5.61
N LEU A 88 -17.65 7.70 -5.58
CA LEU A 88 -16.47 7.02 -6.10
C LEU A 88 -16.09 5.81 -5.23
N VAL A 89 -16.02 5.96 -3.90
CA VAL A 89 -15.82 4.83 -2.97
C VAL A 89 -16.87 3.76 -3.19
N ALA A 90 -18.15 4.15 -3.22
CA ALA A 90 -19.27 3.24 -3.40
C ALA A 90 -19.18 2.42 -4.70
N LYS A 91 -18.86 3.08 -5.81
CA LYS A 91 -18.67 2.44 -7.12
C LYS A 91 -17.67 1.27 -7.04
N TYR A 92 -16.51 1.51 -6.43
CA TYR A 92 -15.46 0.49 -6.35
C TYR A 92 -15.75 -0.56 -5.27
N TYR A 93 -16.26 -0.17 -4.10
CA TYR A 93 -16.61 -1.11 -3.03
C TYR A 93 -17.72 -2.07 -3.46
N TYR A 94 -18.68 -1.61 -4.27
CA TYR A 94 -19.71 -2.48 -4.83
C TYR A 94 -19.12 -3.55 -5.77
N ALA A 95 -18.08 -3.21 -6.55
CA ALA A 95 -17.40 -4.16 -7.42
C ALA A 95 -16.44 -5.11 -6.67
N ALA A 96 -15.86 -4.66 -5.54
CA ALA A 96 -14.84 -5.38 -4.78
C ALA A 96 -15.42 -6.50 -3.90
N ASN A 97 -14.76 -7.66 -3.86
CA ASN A 97 -15.07 -8.71 -2.88
C ASN A 97 -14.30 -8.52 -1.58
N SER A 98 -13.18 -7.79 -1.64
CA SER A 98 -12.31 -7.57 -0.52
C SER A 98 -11.79 -6.13 -0.45
N VAL A 99 -11.86 -5.53 0.73
CA VAL A 99 -11.42 -4.16 1.00
C VAL A 99 -10.52 -4.16 2.24
N PHE A 100 -9.38 -3.51 2.13
CA PHE A 100 -8.55 -3.11 3.26
C PHE A 100 -8.63 -1.60 3.45
N GLU A 101 -8.79 -1.12 4.68
CA GLU A 101 -8.94 0.31 4.97
C GLU A 101 -7.99 0.79 6.09
N PHE A 102 -7.19 1.81 5.79
CA PHE A 102 -6.43 2.59 6.77
C PHE A 102 -7.21 3.85 7.12
N GLY A 103 -7.62 3.98 8.38
CA GLY A 103 -8.46 5.08 8.88
C GLY A 103 -9.93 4.74 8.72
N LEU A 104 -10.65 4.65 9.82
CA LEU A 104 -12.06 4.26 9.87
C LEU A 104 -12.94 5.51 9.90
N GLY A 105 -14.01 5.49 9.10
CA GLY A 105 -14.93 6.63 9.07
C GLY A 105 -16.15 6.39 8.20
N GLU A 106 -16.49 7.39 7.41
CA GLU A 106 -17.65 7.32 6.53
C GLU A 106 -17.46 6.29 5.39
N SER A 107 -16.23 6.07 4.91
CA SER A 107 -15.90 4.96 4.00
C SER A 107 -16.23 3.59 4.60
N THR A 108 -15.92 3.35 5.88
CA THR A 108 -16.35 2.15 6.62
C THR A 108 -17.87 1.99 6.61
N LYS A 109 -18.62 3.07 6.84
CA LYS A 109 -20.10 3.04 6.83
C LYS A 109 -20.63 2.72 5.43
N ILE A 110 -20.00 3.24 4.37
CA ILE A 110 -20.32 2.90 2.98
C ILE A 110 -20.03 1.42 2.71
N ALA A 111 -18.89 0.88 3.17
CA ALA A 111 -18.59 -0.55 3.04
C ALA A 111 -19.63 -1.43 3.77
N ALA A 112 -20.03 -1.02 4.97
CA ALA A 112 -21.05 -1.69 5.76
C ALA A 112 -22.42 -1.67 5.05
N HIS A 113 -22.85 -0.53 4.52
CA HIS A 113 -24.08 -0.41 3.73
C HIS A 113 -24.03 -1.31 2.50
N ILE A 114 -22.95 -1.24 1.71
CA ILE A 114 -22.74 -2.07 0.54
C ILE A 114 -22.68 -3.55 0.90
N ASN A 115 -22.35 -3.87 2.16
CA ASN A 115 -22.13 -5.21 2.65
C ASN A 115 -20.96 -5.87 1.90
N VAL A 116 -19.76 -5.29 2.01
CA VAL A 116 -18.53 -5.85 1.40
C VAL A 116 -18.25 -7.25 1.97
N PRO A 117 -18.03 -8.29 1.13
CA PRO A 117 -17.82 -9.67 1.59
C PRO A 117 -16.67 -9.87 2.56
N PHE A 118 -15.53 -9.25 2.28
CA PHE A 118 -14.32 -9.44 3.04
C PHE A 118 -13.67 -8.11 3.37
N TYR A 119 -14.00 -7.56 4.53
CA TYR A 119 -13.51 -6.25 4.95
C TYR A 119 -12.53 -6.39 6.11
N LYS A 120 -11.41 -5.67 6.03
CA LYS A 120 -10.53 -5.39 7.17
C LYS A 120 -10.24 -3.89 7.22
N GLY A 121 -10.44 -3.28 8.38
CA GLY A 121 -10.11 -1.89 8.58
C GLY A 121 -9.28 -1.69 9.84
N MET A 122 -8.59 -0.55 9.92
CA MET A 122 -7.84 -0.19 11.10
C MET A 122 -7.86 1.30 11.39
N ASP A 123 -7.68 1.67 12.66
CA ASP A 123 -7.53 3.08 13.06
C ASP A 123 -6.47 3.25 14.14
N THR A 124 -5.94 4.46 14.27
CA THR A 124 -5.04 4.86 15.36
C THR A 124 -5.78 5.31 16.61
N ASP A 125 -7.09 5.57 16.53
CA ASP A 125 -7.94 5.91 17.66
C ASP A 125 -8.79 4.70 18.06
N ALA A 126 -8.54 4.17 19.27
CA ALA A 126 -9.25 3.01 19.81
C ALA A 126 -10.77 3.26 19.94
N THR A 127 -11.18 4.52 20.12
CA THR A 127 -12.61 4.90 20.16
C THR A 127 -13.25 4.66 18.81
N TRP A 128 -12.60 5.09 17.73
CA TRP A 128 -13.09 4.87 16.36
C TRP A 128 -13.10 3.39 15.97
N VAL A 129 -12.13 2.60 16.43
CA VAL A 129 -12.17 1.13 16.29
C VAL A 129 -13.40 0.53 16.97
N GLY A 130 -13.73 1.00 18.18
CA GLY A 130 -14.94 0.58 18.89
C GLY A 130 -16.22 0.96 18.15
N ILE A 131 -16.35 2.23 17.76
CA ILE A 131 -17.50 2.74 17.01
C ILE A 131 -17.70 1.97 15.71
N ALA A 132 -16.64 1.74 14.94
CA ALA A 132 -16.71 1.01 13.68
C ALA A 132 -17.19 -0.44 13.89
N ARG A 133 -16.66 -1.11 14.91
CA ARG A 133 -17.06 -2.48 15.28
C ARG A 133 -18.54 -2.55 15.64
N ASP A 134 -19.03 -1.60 16.44
CA ASP A 134 -20.41 -1.61 16.94
C ASP A 134 -21.44 -1.25 15.85
N ASN A 135 -21.00 -0.65 14.73
CA ASN A 135 -21.88 -0.15 13.67
C ASN A 135 -21.64 -0.83 12.30
N ALA A 136 -20.87 -1.93 12.27
CA ALA A 136 -20.58 -2.67 11.05
C ALA A 136 -21.03 -4.14 11.17
N PRO A 137 -21.20 -4.86 10.04
CA PRO A 137 -21.49 -6.28 10.06
C PRO A 137 -20.44 -7.11 10.82
N ASP A 138 -20.89 -8.17 11.50
CA ASP A 138 -20.03 -9.02 12.36
C ASP A 138 -18.86 -9.71 11.63
N HIS A 139 -18.93 -9.82 10.30
CA HIS A 139 -17.85 -10.40 9.50
C HIS A 139 -16.72 -9.41 9.16
N PHE A 140 -16.90 -8.13 9.46
CA PHE A 140 -15.85 -7.13 9.31
C PHE A 140 -14.78 -7.32 10.39
N ARG A 141 -13.51 -7.19 10.02
CA ARG A 141 -12.39 -7.28 10.96
C ARG A 141 -11.81 -5.90 11.23
N PHE A 142 -11.56 -5.58 12.49
CA PHE A 142 -11.01 -4.28 12.91
C PHE A 142 -9.75 -4.45 13.75
N GLU A 143 -8.74 -3.63 13.46
CA GLU A 143 -7.45 -3.61 14.15
C GLU A 143 -7.14 -2.22 14.69
N PHE A 144 -6.47 -2.15 15.85
CA PHE A 144 -6.02 -0.90 16.45
C PHE A 144 -4.52 -0.74 16.21
N GLY A 145 -4.13 0.31 15.50
CA GLY A 145 -2.74 0.66 15.26
C GLY A 145 -2.23 1.61 16.33
N ASP A 146 -1.60 1.06 17.36
CA ASP A 146 -1.12 1.84 18.50
C ASP A 146 0.06 2.74 18.10
N ILE A 147 -0.22 4.00 17.80
CA ILE A 147 0.78 5.06 17.60
C ILE A 147 0.86 6.00 18.80
N GLY A 148 0.56 5.46 19.99
CA GLY A 148 0.47 6.17 21.26
C GLY A 148 -0.80 7.00 21.39
N THR A 149 -0.81 7.90 22.38
CA THR A 149 -1.97 8.77 22.63
C THR A 149 -2.30 9.56 21.38
N THR A 150 -3.54 9.45 20.92
CA THR A 150 -4.06 10.22 19.79
C THR A 150 -4.87 11.42 20.24
N ILE A 151 -4.93 12.43 19.38
CA ILE A 151 -5.82 13.58 19.44
C ILE A 151 -6.77 13.54 18.24
N ALA A 152 -7.40 14.68 17.91
CA ALA A 152 -8.30 14.80 16.77
C ALA A 152 -7.76 14.13 15.50
N TRP A 153 -8.63 13.36 14.83
CA TRP A 153 -8.34 12.63 13.59
C TRP A 153 -7.28 11.54 13.73
N GLY A 154 -7.14 10.95 14.93
CA GLY A 154 -6.19 9.88 15.18
C GLY A 154 -4.72 10.35 15.05
N ASN A 155 -4.46 11.66 15.07
CA ASN A 155 -3.10 12.18 15.04
C ASN A 155 -2.39 11.84 16.35
N PRO A 156 -1.11 11.44 16.33
CA PRO A 156 -0.39 11.20 17.56
C PRO A 156 -0.19 12.53 18.30
N ALA A 157 -0.38 12.53 19.62
CA ALA A 157 -0.12 13.68 20.48
C ALA A 157 1.38 14.03 20.51
N THR A 158 2.23 13.04 20.30
CA THR A 158 3.69 13.19 20.16
C THR A 158 4.07 13.02 18.69
N PRO A 159 4.81 13.96 18.09
CA PRO A 159 5.03 14.02 16.64
C PRO A 159 5.85 12.86 16.05
N PHE A 160 6.33 11.91 16.86
CA PHE A 160 6.98 10.71 16.36
C PHE A 160 6.99 9.62 17.43
N LEU A 161 6.52 8.42 17.10
CA LEU A 161 6.81 7.22 17.86
C LEU A 161 7.52 6.20 16.97
N PRO A 162 8.66 5.64 17.41
CA PRO A 162 9.42 4.65 16.62
C PRO A 162 8.61 3.43 16.18
N LYS A 163 7.52 3.10 16.88
CA LYS A 163 6.63 1.97 16.58
C LYS A 163 5.65 2.25 15.45
N ALA A 164 5.30 3.52 15.19
CA ALA A 164 4.23 3.89 14.26
C ALA A 164 4.41 3.36 12.82
N PRO A 165 5.62 3.35 12.24
CA PRO A 165 5.86 2.71 10.94
C PRO A 165 5.42 1.23 10.92
N ILE A 166 5.75 0.48 11.99
CA ILE A 166 5.44 -0.95 12.10
C ILE A 166 3.95 -1.13 12.37
N ASP A 167 3.48 -0.55 13.47
CA ASP A 167 2.17 -0.83 14.05
C ASP A 167 1.01 -0.28 13.19
N TYR A 168 1.26 0.79 12.42
CA TYR A 168 0.24 1.38 11.57
C TYR A 168 0.34 0.99 10.10
N THR A 169 1.53 0.93 9.50
CA THR A 169 1.63 0.74 8.03
C THR A 169 1.91 -0.69 7.60
N ILE A 170 2.56 -1.51 8.44
CA ILE A 170 3.05 -2.86 8.06
C ILE A 170 2.27 -3.97 8.78
N GLN A 171 2.18 -3.92 10.11
CA GLN A 171 1.55 -4.97 10.92
C GLN A 171 0.13 -5.35 10.46
N PRO A 172 -0.76 -4.39 10.13
CA PRO A 172 -2.13 -4.68 9.69
C PRO A 172 -2.22 -5.50 8.40
N LEU A 173 -1.20 -5.43 7.54
CA LEU A 173 -1.10 -6.19 6.30
C LEU A 173 -0.30 -7.49 6.47
N SER A 174 0.60 -7.55 7.44
CA SER A 174 1.51 -8.69 7.64
C SER A 174 0.78 -10.02 7.95
N SER A 175 -0.40 -9.92 8.57
CA SER A 175 -1.28 -11.04 8.90
C SER A 175 -2.24 -11.41 7.76
N GLU A 176 -2.11 -10.82 6.57
CA GLU A 176 -2.99 -11.09 5.46
C GLU A 176 -2.24 -11.94 4.40
N PRO A 177 -2.65 -13.19 4.15
CA PRO A 177 -1.96 -14.08 3.21
C PRO A 177 -2.39 -13.87 1.75
N GLU A 178 -3.45 -13.10 1.50
CA GLU A 178 -4.01 -12.80 0.18
C GLU A 178 -4.14 -11.29 -0.02
N PRO A 179 -4.10 -10.80 -1.28
CA PRO A 179 -4.31 -9.39 -1.55
C PRO A 179 -5.80 -9.01 -1.39
N PHE A 180 -6.06 -7.70 -1.31
CA PHE A 180 -7.40 -7.13 -1.33
C PHE A 180 -7.64 -6.45 -2.68
N ASP A 181 -8.88 -6.49 -3.16
CA ASP A 181 -9.24 -5.85 -4.43
C ASP A 181 -9.03 -4.33 -4.37
N ILE A 182 -9.35 -3.73 -3.21
CA ILE A 182 -9.18 -2.30 -2.93
C ILE A 182 -8.42 -2.09 -1.62
N TYR A 183 -7.48 -1.15 -1.63
CA TYR A 183 -6.85 -0.59 -0.45
C TYR A 183 -7.25 0.89 -0.30
N MET A 184 -8.01 1.24 0.73
CA MET A 184 -8.43 2.61 1.02
C MET A 184 -7.51 3.25 2.05
N VAL A 185 -6.98 4.43 1.74
CA VAL A 185 -6.11 5.20 2.64
C VAL A 185 -6.73 6.55 2.97
N ASP A 186 -7.35 6.61 4.15
CA ASP A 186 -7.93 7.83 4.72
C ASP A 186 -7.47 8.11 6.16
N GLY A 187 -6.48 7.37 6.64
CA GLY A 187 -5.94 7.51 7.98
C GLY A 187 -4.65 8.32 8.03
N ARG A 188 -3.66 7.81 8.77
CA ARG A 188 -2.34 8.45 8.95
C ARG A 188 -1.32 7.90 7.96
N TYR A 189 -0.16 8.56 7.85
CA TYR A 189 0.96 8.11 7.02
C TYR A 189 0.56 7.80 5.56
N ARG A 190 -0.31 8.62 4.96
CA ARG A 190 -1.10 8.21 3.80
C ARG A 190 -0.26 7.70 2.61
N VAL A 191 0.84 8.38 2.27
CA VAL A 191 1.70 7.91 1.17
C VAL A 191 2.40 6.61 1.54
N ALA A 192 2.92 6.49 2.76
CA ALA A 192 3.54 5.25 3.23
C ALA A 192 2.54 4.07 3.28
N SER A 193 1.33 4.28 3.79
CA SER A 193 0.26 3.27 3.80
C SER A 193 -0.14 2.84 2.38
N ALA A 194 -0.16 3.78 1.42
CA ALA A 194 -0.42 3.46 0.01
C ALA A 194 0.72 2.63 -0.62
N LEU A 195 1.98 2.98 -0.35
CA LEU A 195 3.14 2.21 -0.82
C LEU A 195 3.17 0.80 -0.21
N ALA A 196 2.88 0.67 1.08
CA ALA A 196 2.76 -0.61 1.75
C ALA A 196 1.63 -1.48 1.16
N SER A 197 0.52 -0.86 0.76
CA SER A 197 -0.59 -1.54 0.06
C SER A 197 -0.16 -2.13 -1.28
N PHE A 198 0.56 -1.36 -2.10
CA PHE A 198 1.12 -1.85 -3.36
C PHE A 198 2.09 -3.00 -3.16
N LEU A 199 3.04 -2.86 -2.23
CA LEU A 199 4.02 -3.91 -1.90
C LEU A 199 3.34 -5.18 -1.39
N HIS A 200 2.34 -5.03 -0.51
CA HIS A 200 1.56 -6.16 -0.04
C HIS A 200 0.87 -6.88 -1.20
N ALA A 201 0.12 -6.17 -2.05
CA ALA A 201 -0.58 -6.77 -3.18
C ALA A 201 0.36 -7.52 -4.14
N LEU A 202 1.51 -6.92 -4.48
CA LEU A 202 2.55 -7.55 -5.29
C LEU A 202 3.11 -8.81 -4.63
N SER A 203 3.41 -8.75 -3.34
CA SER A 203 3.95 -9.89 -2.58
C SER A 203 3.00 -11.10 -2.54
N LYS A 204 1.69 -10.85 -2.73
CA LYS A 204 0.65 -11.90 -2.79
C LYS A 204 0.28 -12.30 -4.23
N GLY A 205 1.00 -11.80 -5.22
CA GLY A 205 0.86 -12.21 -6.62
C GLY A 205 -0.28 -11.53 -7.39
N MET A 206 -0.83 -10.41 -6.89
CA MET A 206 -1.80 -9.62 -7.65
C MET A 206 -1.14 -8.99 -8.88
N ALA A 207 -1.83 -9.00 -10.02
CA ALA A 207 -1.32 -8.36 -11.23
C ALA A 207 -1.27 -6.84 -11.06
N ARG A 208 -0.20 -6.21 -11.53
CA ARG A 208 0.09 -4.78 -11.33
C ARG A 208 -1.04 -3.85 -11.76
N ASP A 209 -1.69 -4.20 -12.87
CA ASP A 209 -2.79 -3.46 -13.47
C ASP A 209 -4.15 -3.71 -12.80
N GLU A 210 -4.23 -4.68 -11.90
CA GLU A 210 -5.41 -4.97 -11.06
C GLU A 210 -5.36 -4.22 -9.73
N ILE A 211 -4.17 -3.91 -9.20
CA ILE A 211 -4.03 -3.25 -7.89
C ILE A 211 -4.68 -1.86 -7.91
N ARG A 212 -5.58 -1.59 -6.96
CA ARG A 212 -6.20 -0.29 -6.75
C ARG A 212 -5.94 0.19 -5.32
N VAL A 213 -5.30 1.35 -5.21
CA VAL A 213 -5.05 2.01 -3.93
C VAL A 213 -5.66 3.40 -3.97
N PHE A 214 -6.48 3.73 -2.98
CA PHE A 214 -7.13 5.03 -2.88
C PHE A 214 -6.41 5.88 -1.86
N ILE A 215 -6.34 7.19 -2.11
CA ILE A 215 -5.85 8.16 -1.13
C ILE A 215 -6.87 9.30 -1.06
N HIS A 216 -7.42 9.55 0.12
CA HIS A 216 -8.32 10.67 0.37
C HIS A 216 -7.52 11.94 0.77
N ASP A 217 -8.16 13.11 0.79
CA ASP A 217 -7.53 14.45 0.91
C ASP A 217 -6.44 14.76 -0.16
N TYR A 218 -6.39 13.99 -1.24
CA TYR A 218 -5.26 13.97 -2.16
C TYR A 218 -5.10 15.25 -2.96
N THR A 219 -6.19 15.78 -3.52
CA THR A 219 -6.15 16.95 -4.41
C THR A 219 -5.71 18.22 -3.67
N GLU A 220 -6.03 18.34 -2.39
CA GLU A 220 -5.71 19.48 -1.52
C GLU A 220 -4.36 19.33 -0.80
N ARG A 221 -3.66 18.20 -0.95
CA ARG A 221 -2.38 17.92 -0.28
C ARG A 221 -1.29 17.60 -1.31
N PRO A 222 -0.66 18.65 -1.91
CA PRO A 222 0.33 18.48 -2.98
C PRO A 222 1.53 17.61 -2.59
N HIS A 223 1.88 17.52 -1.30
CA HIS A 223 2.96 16.66 -0.85
C HIS A 223 2.67 15.16 -1.09
N TYR A 224 1.41 14.74 -1.18
CA TYR A 224 1.03 13.37 -1.56
C TYR A 224 1.28 13.07 -3.04
N HIS A 225 1.32 14.09 -3.91
CA HIS A 225 1.50 13.88 -5.36
C HIS A 225 2.89 13.35 -5.71
N LYS A 226 3.85 13.41 -4.78
CA LYS A 226 5.16 12.76 -4.94
C LYS A 226 5.03 11.26 -5.23
N ILE A 227 3.98 10.58 -4.76
CA ILE A 227 3.71 9.17 -5.07
C ILE A 227 3.53 8.90 -6.58
N GLU A 228 3.19 9.92 -7.37
CA GLU A 228 3.02 9.82 -8.83
C GLU A 228 4.34 9.61 -9.57
N GLN A 229 5.49 9.63 -8.89
CA GLN A 229 6.73 9.12 -9.47
C GLN A 229 6.56 7.64 -9.88
N TRP A 230 5.86 6.86 -9.07
CA TRP A 230 5.68 5.41 -9.22
C TRP A 230 4.27 4.98 -9.61
N THR A 231 3.30 5.88 -9.44
CA THR A 231 1.88 5.58 -9.67
C THR A 231 1.29 6.48 -10.75
N GLU A 232 0.17 6.05 -11.30
CA GLU A 232 -0.64 6.86 -12.20
C GLU A 232 -2.08 6.91 -11.69
N ARG A 233 -2.74 8.05 -11.92
CA ARG A 233 -4.14 8.26 -11.54
C ARG A 233 -5.05 7.47 -12.48
N VAL A 234 -5.91 6.65 -11.90
CA VAL A 234 -6.97 5.91 -12.61
C VAL A 234 -8.23 6.76 -12.69
N GLU A 235 -8.63 7.32 -11.55
CA GLU A 235 -9.85 8.12 -11.41
C GLU A 235 -9.66 9.10 -10.24
N VAL A 236 -10.27 10.28 -10.34
CA VAL A 236 -10.14 11.36 -9.35
C VAL A 236 -11.53 11.97 -9.15
N SER A 237 -11.93 12.14 -7.90
CA SER A 237 -13.11 12.93 -7.52
C SER A 237 -12.64 14.22 -6.81
N ARG A 238 -13.42 14.77 -5.87
CA ARG A 238 -13.04 16.02 -5.21
C ARG A 238 -11.75 15.87 -4.43
N LEU A 239 -11.69 14.97 -3.45
CA LEU A 239 -10.58 14.78 -2.52
C LEU A 239 -9.95 13.38 -2.66
N LEU A 240 -10.64 12.44 -3.30
CA LEU A 240 -10.14 11.08 -3.49
C LEU A 240 -9.42 10.91 -4.83
N VAL A 241 -8.31 10.18 -4.80
CA VAL A 241 -7.67 9.61 -6.00
C VAL A 241 -7.68 8.09 -5.92
N VAL A 242 -7.88 7.45 -7.07
CA VAL A 242 -7.62 6.03 -7.29
C VAL A 242 -6.32 5.90 -8.07
N LEU A 243 -5.38 5.13 -7.55
CA LEU A 243 -4.04 4.94 -8.13
C LEU A 243 -3.83 3.50 -8.57
N LYS A 244 -3.02 3.33 -9.62
CA LYS A 244 -2.37 2.07 -10.00
C LYS A 244 -0.87 2.28 -10.18
N LEU A 245 -0.09 1.20 -10.20
CA LEU A 245 1.34 1.26 -10.46
C LEU A 245 1.62 1.54 -11.94
N LYS A 246 2.67 2.33 -12.19
CA LYS A 246 3.25 2.43 -13.54
C LYS A 246 3.93 1.12 -13.92
N ALA A 247 3.91 0.79 -15.22
CA ALA A 247 4.50 -0.45 -15.74
C ALA A 247 5.99 -0.65 -15.39
N GLY A 248 6.77 0.42 -15.29
CA GLY A 248 8.22 0.39 -15.03
C GLY A 248 8.63 0.45 -13.55
N THR A 249 7.69 0.55 -12.61
CA THR A 249 7.99 0.70 -11.19
C THR A 249 8.45 -0.62 -10.58
N THR A 250 9.62 -0.65 -9.95
CA THR A 250 10.15 -1.85 -9.27
C THR A 250 9.72 -1.90 -7.79
N GLU A 251 9.78 -3.09 -7.17
CA GLU A 251 9.53 -3.22 -5.73
C GLU A 251 10.59 -2.47 -4.91
N ASP A 252 11.87 -2.53 -5.29
CA ASP A 252 12.95 -1.79 -4.61
C ASP A 252 12.68 -0.28 -4.57
N GLN A 253 12.19 0.29 -5.68
CA GLN A 253 11.80 1.70 -5.73
C GLN A 253 10.65 2.03 -4.76
N LEU A 254 9.70 1.12 -4.59
CA LEU A 254 8.58 1.30 -3.66
C LEU A 254 9.05 1.18 -2.21
N VAL A 255 10.00 0.28 -1.92
CA VAL A 255 10.61 0.13 -0.59
C VAL A 255 11.39 1.40 -0.21
N GLU A 256 12.27 1.87 -1.09
CA GLU A 256 13.02 3.12 -0.88
C GLU A 256 12.10 4.32 -0.68
N ALA A 257 11.01 4.40 -1.47
CA ALA A 257 10.00 5.42 -1.32
C ALA A 257 9.31 5.32 0.05
N TRP A 258 8.89 4.12 0.46
CA TRP A 258 8.21 3.90 1.74
C TRP A 258 9.08 4.33 2.91
N GLU A 259 10.37 3.97 2.91
CA GLU A 259 11.34 4.39 3.93
C GLU A 259 11.46 5.92 4.00
N SER A 260 11.46 6.61 2.85
CA SER A 260 11.48 8.07 2.82
C SER A 260 10.20 8.68 3.37
N PHE A 261 9.00 8.20 3.00
CA PHE A 261 7.75 8.82 3.45
C PHE A 261 7.45 8.53 4.92
N VAL A 262 7.74 7.31 5.37
CA VAL A 262 7.49 6.96 6.77
C VAL A 262 8.41 7.71 7.73
N THR A 263 9.48 8.34 7.25
CA THR A 263 10.39 9.20 8.02
C THR A 263 10.10 10.70 7.87
N THR A 264 9.42 11.12 6.80
CA THR A 264 9.23 12.55 6.46
C THR A 264 7.79 13.07 6.56
N ASP A 265 6.76 12.22 6.44
CA ASP A 265 5.34 12.63 6.46
C ASP A 265 4.78 12.87 7.89
N TYR A 266 5.59 13.38 8.81
CA TYR A 266 5.18 13.70 10.19
C TYR A 266 4.56 15.10 10.35
N SER A 267 4.14 15.75 9.25
CA SER A 267 3.56 17.10 9.24
C SER A 267 2.29 17.19 8.42
#